data_AF-A0A7H1AHY5-F1
#
_entry.id   AF-A0A7H1AHY5-F1
#
_cell.length_a   1.000
_cell.length_b   1.000
_cell.length_c   1.000
_cell.angle_alpha   90.00
_cell.angle_beta   90.00
_cell.angle_gamma   90.00
#
_symmetry.space_group_name_H-M   'P 1'
#
loop_
_entity.id
_entity.type
_entity.pdbx_description
1 polymer ?
#
loop_
_entity_poly.entity_id
_entity_poly.type
_entity_poly.pdbx_seq_one_letter_code
_entity_poly.pdbx_strand_id
1 'polypeptide(L)'
;MSLPQDKRHRSALMSRVEKAWLHGVSHITWAEMYLWFDVEKIAKTPYRGIAEAFDEVTNEDSPRVSYIEGRGGIHLVVHETRGQHKLLSLAEAAE
;
A
#
# COMPACT_ATOMS: atom_id res chain seq x y z
N MET A 1 -0.46 12.22 13.61
CA MET A 1 -1.28 11.38 12.71
C MET A 1 -0.64 11.43 11.34
N SER A 2 -0.37 10.29 10.70
CA SER A 2 0.38 10.28 9.42
C SER A 2 -0.53 10.11 8.21
N LEU A 3 -1.79 9.77 8.44
CA LEU A 3 -2.82 9.64 7.42
C LEU A 3 -3.21 11.00 6.81
N PRO A 4 -3.66 11.01 5.54
CA PRO A 4 -4.25 12.17 4.89
C PRO A 4 -5.36 12.80 5.74
N GLN A 5 -5.33 14.12 5.89
CA GLN A 5 -6.34 14.86 6.65
C GLN A 5 -7.64 15.04 5.86
N ASP A 6 -7.52 15.21 4.53
CA ASP A 6 -8.69 15.25 3.66
C ASP A 6 -9.36 13.88 3.58
N LYS A 7 -10.69 13.86 3.81
CA LYS A 7 -11.47 12.62 3.86
C LYS A 7 -11.44 11.87 2.53
N ARG A 8 -11.46 12.56 1.38
CA ARG A 8 -11.45 11.93 0.06
C ARG A 8 -10.09 11.31 -0.23
N HIS A 9 -9.01 12.01 0.11
CA HIS A 9 -7.64 11.50 -0.01
C HIS A 9 -7.43 10.27 0.88
N ARG A 10 -7.93 10.33 2.12
CA ARG A 10 -7.91 9.17 3.03
C ARG A 10 -8.69 8.00 2.45
N SER A 11 -9.94 8.20 2.01
CA SER A 11 -10.73 7.14 1.38
C SER A 11 -10.06 6.53 0.14
N ALA A 12 -9.41 7.35 -0.68
CA ALA A 12 -8.67 6.87 -1.85
C ALA A 12 -7.47 6.01 -1.44
N LEU A 13 -6.68 6.45 -0.45
CA LEU A 13 -5.57 5.67 0.12
C LEU A 13 -6.06 4.32 0.67
N MET A 14 -7.13 4.35 1.49
CA MET A 14 -7.72 3.13 2.07
C MET A 14 -8.14 2.14 0.98
N SER A 15 -8.75 2.64 -0.10
CA SER A 15 -9.12 1.80 -1.26
C SER A 15 -7.91 1.17 -1.96
N ARG A 16 -6.78 1.89 -2.09
CA ARG A 16 -5.54 1.34 -2.67
C ARG A 16 -4.95 0.24 -1.80
N VAL A 17 -4.98 0.43 -0.48
CA VAL A 17 -4.51 -0.54 0.50
C VAL A 17 -5.40 -1.78 0.52
N GLU A 18 -6.72 -1.60 0.56
CA GLU A 18 -7.70 -2.69 0.49
C GLU A 18 -7.53 -3.50 -0.81
N LYS A 19 -7.31 -2.83 -1.94
CA LYS A 19 -7.02 -3.51 -3.21
C LYS A 19 -5.77 -4.39 -3.12
N ALA A 20 -4.69 -3.88 -2.52
CA ALA A 20 -3.48 -4.66 -2.32
C ALA A 20 -3.74 -5.85 -1.38
N TRP A 21 -4.53 -5.64 -0.32
CA TRP A 21 -4.86 -6.68 0.64
C TRP A 21 -5.69 -7.82 0.04
N LEU A 22 -6.63 -7.48 -0.84
CA LEU A 22 -7.50 -8.45 -1.51
C LEU A 22 -6.83 -9.15 -2.70
N HIS A 23 -6.00 -8.44 -3.46
CA HIS A 23 -5.46 -8.93 -4.74
C HIS A 23 -3.94 -9.15 -4.75
N GLY A 24 -3.26 -8.92 -3.63
CA GLY A 24 -1.81 -9.05 -3.50
C GLY A 24 -1.02 -7.85 -4.02
N VAL A 25 -1.59 -6.99 -4.87
CA VAL A 25 -0.89 -5.84 -5.44
C VAL A 25 -1.79 -4.63 -5.66
N SER A 26 -1.25 -3.44 -5.42
CA SER A 26 -1.81 -2.18 -5.93
C SER A 26 -0.72 -1.19 -6.31
N HIS A 27 -1.07 -0.18 -7.09
CA HIS A 27 -0.15 0.87 -7.50
C HIS A 27 -0.63 2.21 -6.93
N ILE A 28 0.28 3.00 -6.37
CA ILE A 28 0.05 4.38 -5.95
C ILE A 28 1.03 5.27 -6.70
N THR A 29 0.52 6.26 -7.42
CA THR A 29 1.36 7.18 -8.20
C THR A 29 2.04 8.22 -7.32
N TRP A 30 3.14 8.80 -7.79
CA TRP A 30 3.80 9.90 -7.10
C TRP A 30 2.86 11.11 -6.93
N ALA A 31 2.08 11.43 -7.97
CA ALA A 31 1.12 12.53 -7.92
C ALA A 31 0.05 12.32 -6.83
N GLU A 32 -0.46 11.08 -6.68
CA GLU A 32 -1.35 10.72 -5.59
C GLU A 32 -0.66 10.87 -4.24
N MET A 33 0.58 10.42 -4.08
CA MET A 33 1.31 10.57 -2.81
C MET A 33 1.54 12.04 -2.44
N TYR A 34 1.96 12.87 -3.40
CA TYR A 34 2.14 14.31 -3.18
C TYR A 34 0.83 14.98 -2.80
N LEU A 35 -0.25 14.67 -3.52
CA LEU A 35 -1.58 15.26 -3.30
C LEU A 35 -2.22 14.80 -1.98
N TRP A 36 -2.16 13.51 -1.65
CA TRP A 36 -2.85 12.96 -0.49
C TRP A 36 -2.18 13.33 0.82
N PHE A 37 -0.85 13.34 0.86
CA PHE A 37 -0.09 13.66 2.06
C PHE A 37 0.28 15.14 2.17
N ASP A 38 -0.06 15.95 1.16
CA ASP A 38 0.27 17.38 1.11
C ASP A 38 1.77 17.64 1.35
N VAL A 39 2.60 16.93 0.57
CA VAL A 39 4.07 17.00 0.68
C VAL A 39 4.68 17.45 -0.64
N GLU A 40 5.78 18.20 -0.57
CA GLU A 40 6.55 18.61 -1.75
C GLU A 40 7.62 17.57 -2.14
N LYS A 41 8.00 16.71 -1.19
CA LYS A 41 8.99 15.64 -1.39
C LYS A 41 8.57 14.39 -0.64
N ILE A 42 8.67 13.24 -1.30
CA ILE A 42 8.42 11.95 -0.63
C ILE A 42 9.56 11.66 0.35
N ALA A 43 9.18 11.49 1.61
CA ALA A 43 10.05 11.17 2.72
C ALA A 43 9.35 10.14 3.62
N LYS A 44 9.64 10.12 4.92
CA LYS A 44 9.09 9.11 5.85
C LYS A 44 7.56 9.20 6.02
N THR A 45 6.97 10.40 5.92
CA THR A 45 5.55 10.63 6.27
C THR A 45 4.58 9.84 5.39
N PRO A 46 4.65 9.88 4.04
CA PRO A 46 3.77 9.07 3.19
C PRO A 46 3.86 7.56 3.47
N TYR A 47 5.06 7.02 3.65
CA TYR A 47 5.25 5.59 3.94
C TYR A 47 4.64 5.19 5.28
N ARG A 48 4.80 6.01 6.33
CA ARG A 48 4.17 5.77 7.63
C ARG A 48 2.65 5.83 7.54
N GLY A 49 2.11 6.77 6.76
CA GLY A 49 0.66 6.84 6.52
C GLY A 49 0.11 5.65 5.74
N ILE A 50 0.85 5.12 4.76
CA ILE A 50 0.47 3.88 4.08
C ILE A 50 0.47 2.69 5.06
N ALA A 51 1.47 2.59 5.94
CA ALA A 51 1.51 1.54 6.97
C ALA A 51 0.33 1.66 7.95
N GLU A 52 0.05 2.86 8.47
CA GLU A 52 -1.12 3.13 9.32
C GLU A 52 -2.43 2.76 8.60
N ALA A 53 -2.51 2.97 7.29
CA ALA A 53 -3.69 2.59 6.50
C ALA A 53 -3.83 1.06 6.37
N PHE A 54 -2.72 0.31 6.30
CA PHE A 54 -2.78 -1.16 6.35
C PHE A 54 -3.32 -1.63 7.71
N ASP A 55 -2.78 -1.10 8.81
CA ASP A 55 -3.21 -1.46 10.16
C ASP A 55 -4.73 -1.24 10.34
N GLU A 56 -5.27 -0.15 9.80
CA GLU A 56 -6.71 0.14 9.82
C GLU A 56 -7.54 -0.80 8.93
N VAL A 57 -7.04 -1.19 7.75
CA VAL A 57 -7.77 -2.08 6.83
C VAL A 57 -7.78 -3.52 7.36
N THR A 58 -6.70 -3.97 7.98
CA THR A 58 -6.51 -5.38 8.37
C THR A 58 -6.91 -5.68 9.81
N ASN A 59 -7.25 -4.66 10.62
CA ASN A 59 -7.70 -4.82 12.01
C ASN A 59 -6.76 -5.72 12.83
N GLU A 60 -5.50 -5.32 12.96
CA GLU A 60 -4.41 -5.95 13.76
C GLU A 60 -3.65 -7.13 13.14
N ASP A 61 -4.15 -7.77 12.08
CA ASP A 61 -3.38 -8.80 11.35
C ASP A 61 -2.63 -8.18 10.16
N SER A 62 -1.76 -7.19 10.47
CA SER A 62 -1.06 -6.41 9.46
C SER A 62 -0.13 -7.30 8.63
N PRO A 63 -0.39 -7.45 7.33
CA PRO A 63 0.38 -8.36 6.53
C PRO A 63 1.79 -7.88 6.32
N ARG A 64 2.66 -8.80 5.92
CA ARG A 64 3.94 -8.42 5.36
C ARG A 64 3.71 -7.72 4.02
N VAL A 65 3.95 -6.40 4.03
CA VAL A 65 3.88 -5.56 2.83
C VAL A 65 5.29 -5.13 2.45
N SER A 66 5.60 -5.23 1.17
CA SER A 66 6.76 -4.59 0.55
C SER A 66 6.30 -3.54 -0.44
N TYR A 67 7.16 -2.58 -0.74
CA TYR A 67 6.93 -1.67 -1.85
C TYR A 67 8.06 -1.78 -2.87
N ILE A 68 7.70 -1.62 -4.13
CA ILE A 68 8.65 -1.55 -5.24
C ILE A 68 8.47 -0.19 -5.90
N GLU A 69 9.51 0.63 -5.86
CA GLU A 69 9.52 1.87 -6.63
C GLU A 69 9.57 1.53 -8.13
N GLY A 70 8.67 2.15 -8.89
CA GLY A 70 8.57 1.98 -10.33
C GLY A 70 8.45 3.31 -11.05
N ARG A 71 8.30 3.25 -12.37
CA ARG A 71 8.07 4.46 -13.16
C ARG A 71 6.69 5.02 -12.84
N GLY A 72 6.68 6.17 -12.16
CA GLY A 72 5.46 6.93 -11.88
C GLY A 72 4.83 6.67 -10.50
N GLY A 73 5.41 5.82 -9.65
CA GLY A 73 4.89 5.57 -8.32
C GLY A 73 5.53 4.38 -7.62
N ILE A 74 4.78 3.82 -6.66
CA ILE A 74 5.13 2.62 -5.93
C ILE A 74 4.09 1.51 -6.16
N HIS A 75 4.55 0.28 -6.29
CA HIS A 75 3.71 -0.91 -6.21
C HIS A 75 3.72 -1.41 -4.77
N LEU A 76 2.56 -1.49 -4.14
CA LEU A 76 2.37 -2.17 -2.87
C LEU A 76 2.19 -3.64 -3.15
N VAL A 77 2.99 -4.49 -2.51
CA VAL A 77 3.00 -5.94 -2.69
C VAL A 77 2.78 -6.61 -1.35
N VAL A 78 1.70 -7.37 -1.24
CA VAL A 78 1.34 -8.10 -0.03
C VAL A 78 1.78 -9.56 -0.20
N HIS A 79 2.53 -10.06 0.78
CA HIS A 79 3.14 -11.40 0.72
C HIS A 79 2.16 -12.54 1.02
N GLU A 80 1.09 -12.24 1.74
CA GLU A 80 -0.01 -13.15 2.03
C GLU A 80 -1.29 -12.32 2.03
N THR A 81 -2.27 -12.68 1.21
CA THR A 81 -3.53 -11.92 1.11
C THR A 81 -4.56 -12.38 2.12
N ARG A 82 -5.66 -11.64 2.28
CA ARG A 82 -6.81 -12.06 3.10
C ARG A 82 -7.35 -13.45 2.74
N GLY A 83 -7.24 -13.85 1.47
CA GLY A 83 -7.65 -15.17 0.98
C GLY A 83 -6.63 -16.28 1.23
N GLN A 84 -5.58 -16.02 2.03
CA GLN A 84 -4.44 -16.91 2.26
C GLN A 84 -3.65 -17.26 0.97
N HIS A 85 -3.77 -16.43 -0.06
CA HIS A 85 -2.90 -16.56 -1.23
C HIS A 85 -1.53 -15.98 -0.87
N LYS A 86 -0.52 -16.85 -0.90
CA LYS A 86 0.87 -16.48 -0.66
C LYS A 86 1.53 -16.01 -1.95
N LEU A 87 2.35 -14.97 -1.86
CA LEU A 87 3.25 -14.57 -2.93
C LEU A 87 4.31 -15.66 -3.11
N LEU A 88 4.37 -16.20 -4.32
CA LEU A 88 5.37 -17.20 -4.73
C LEU A 88 6.32 -16.56 -5.74
N SER A 89 7.59 -16.93 -5.69
CA SER A 89 8.51 -16.66 -6.77
C SER A 89 8.19 -17.53 -7.99
N LEU A 90 8.55 -17.05 -9.18
CA LEU A 90 8.38 -17.85 -10.40
C LEU A 90 9.22 -19.14 -10.37
N ALA A 91 10.35 -19.14 -9.66
CA ALA A 91 11.15 -20.35 -9.47
C ALA A 91 10.36 -21.40 -8.67
N GLU A 92 9.74 -21.02 -7.55
CA GLU A 92 8.90 -21.91 -6.75
C GLU A 92 7.65 -22.41 -7.50
N ALA A 93 7.11 -21.61 -8.43
CA ALA A 93 5.93 -22.00 -9.22
C ALA A 93 6.26 -22.88 -10.45
N ALA A 94 7.54 -22.94 -10.85
CA ALA A 94 8.00 -23.70 -12.00
C ALA A 94 8.52 -25.11 -11.65
N GLU A 95 8.60 -25.45 -10.36
CA GLU A 95 8.87 -26.79 -9.83
C GLU A 95 7.60 -27.63 -9.74
#